data_AF-A0A7X0Z8C4-F1
#
_entry.id   AF-A0A7X0Z8C4-F1
#
_cell.length_a   1.000
_cell.length_b   1.000
_cell.length_c   1.000
_cell.angle_alpha   90.00
_cell.angle_beta   90.00
_cell.angle_gamma   90.00
#
_symmetry.space_group_name_H-M   'P 1'
#
loop_
_entity.id
_entity.type
_entity.pdbx_description
1 polymer ?
#
loop_
_entity_poly.entity_id
_entity_poly.type
_entity_poly.pdbx_seq_one_letter_code
_entity_poly.pdbx_strand_id
1 'polypeptide(L)'
;MTKNIFIKNLKGATGKTITSKALFNRLKEETDSVELVSNIAGVVSETELEYIIYDVASGPAPVTHTDSKGSSIFIFPTSLNTYSVGALSHLVADLDKEERLIIVQIEANNNSLRHEVLEKMNEKISHMDNVHFVDLSVEIQDDSITSDKEKTVGNDSIFSLEREEIESRILAKLDQERNQELEQLVSLIKQA
;
A
#
# COMPACT_ATOMS: atom_id res chain seq x y z
N MET A 1 16.34 -9.02 13.47
CA MET A 1 14.98 -9.52 13.78
C MET A 1 14.14 -9.20 12.57
N THR A 2 13.44 -10.18 12.01
CA THR A 2 12.64 -10.02 10.78
C THR A 2 11.45 -9.10 11.02
N LYS A 3 11.20 -8.17 10.10
CA LYS A 3 10.03 -7.29 10.14
C LYS A 3 8.96 -7.79 9.18
N ASN A 4 7.78 -8.05 9.72
CA ASN A 4 6.63 -8.51 8.95
C ASN A 4 5.76 -7.31 8.57
N ILE A 5 5.66 -7.04 7.28
CA ILE A 5 4.99 -5.87 6.73
C ILE A 5 3.73 -6.36 6.01
N PHE A 6 2.57 -6.09 6.59
CA PHE A 6 1.28 -6.49 6.04
C PHE A 6 0.65 -5.34 5.28
N ILE A 7 0.54 -5.47 3.96
CA ILE A 7 -0.10 -4.46 3.11
C ILE A 7 -1.53 -4.91 2.83
N LYS A 8 -2.50 -4.18 3.38
CA LYS A 8 -3.91 -4.58 3.38
C LYS A 8 -4.81 -3.45 2.92
N ASN A 9 -5.94 -3.82 2.31
CA ASN A 9 -7.02 -2.91 2.01
C ASN A 9 -8.39 -3.55 2.25
N LEU A 10 -9.39 -2.73 2.55
CA LEU A 10 -10.77 -3.18 2.74
C LEU A 10 -11.56 -3.26 1.42
N LYS A 11 -11.08 -2.57 0.39
CA LYS A 11 -11.69 -2.52 -0.95
C LYS A 11 -10.60 -2.71 -2.00
N GLY A 12 -10.92 -3.37 -3.11
CA GLY A 12 -10.03 -3.43 -4.28
C GLY A 12 -9.76 -2.04 -4.88
N ALA A 13 -8.70 -1.94 -5.69
CA ALA A 13 -8.29 -0.70 -6.37
C ALA A 13 -8.02 0.48 -5.41
N THR A 14 -7.14 0.28 -4.41
CA THR A 14 -6.64 1.36 -3.55
C THR A 14 -5.13 1.59 -3.68
N GLY A 15 -4.50 0.98 -4.70
CA GLY A 15 -3.06 1.01 -4.89
C GLY A 15 -2.28 -0.08 -4.13
N LYS A 16 -2.94 -1.05 -3.48
CA LYS A 16 -2.28 -2.08 -2.66
C LYS A 16 -1.07 -2.74 -3.33
N THR A 17 -1.25 -3.33 -4.50
CA THR A 17 -0.17 -3.99 -5.25
C THR A 17 0.94 -3.01 -5.68
N ILE A 18 0.58 -1.76 -6.00
CA ILE A 18 1.57 -0.71 -6.29
C ILE A 18 2.39 -0.41 -5.04
N THR A 19 1.76 -0.20 -3.88
CA THR A 19 2.45 0.03 -2.61
C THR A 19 3.40 -1.13 -2.29
N SER A 20 2.94 -2.36 -2.48
CA SER A 20 3.73 -3.57 -2.24
C SER A 20 4.98 -3.64 -3.12
N LYS A 21 4.83 -3.40 -4.43
CA LYS A 21 5.95 -3.41 -5.37
C LYS A 21 6.90 -2.23 -5.16
N ALA A 22 6.38 -1.03 -4.92
CA ALA A 22 7.20 0.16 -4.69
C ALA A 22 8.06 0.00 -3.42
N LEU A 23 7.47 -0.50 -2.34
CA LEU A 23 8.20 -0.77 -1.11
C LEU A 23 9.23 -1.88 -1.29
N PHE A 24 8.87 -2.97 -1.96
CA PHE A 24 9.79 -4.07 -2.25
C PHE A 24 11.01 -3.58 -3.03
N ASN A 25 10.80 -2.86 -4.14
CA ASN A 25 11.88 -2.33 -4.97
C ASN A 25 12.81 -1.44 -4.16
N ARG A 26 12.24 -0.53 -3.36
CA ARG A 26 13.04 0.39 -2.55
C ARG A 26 13.86 -0.32 -1.47
N LEU A 27 13.29 -1.29 -0.77
CA LEU A 27 14.05 -2.08 0.19
C LEU A 27 15.13 -2.94 -0.50
N LYS A 28 14.86 -3.44 -1.71
CA LYS A 28 15.81 -4.26 -2.49
C LYS A 28 17.03 -3.48 -2.98
N GLU A 29 16.92 -2.16 -3.12
CA GLU A 29 18.07 -1.29 -3.40
C GLU A 29 19.07 -1.25 -2.24
N GLU A 30 18.62 -1.53 -1.01
CA GLU A 30 19.45 -1.45 0.19
C GLU A 30 19.91 -2.81 0.73
N THR A 31 19.11 -3.87 0.52
CA THR A 31 19.38 -5.20 1.06
C THR A 31 18.82 -6.30 0.16
N ASP A 32 19.55 -7.41 0.04
CA ASP A 32 19.03 -8.62 -0.62
C ASP A 32 18.06 -9.40 0.28
N SER A 33 17.99 -9.06 1.58
CA SER A 33 17.24 -9.78 2.62
C SER A 33 15.77 -9.32 2.70
N VAL A 34 15.11 -9.21 1.54
CA VAL A 34 13.68 -8.82 1.42
C VAL A 34 12.94 -9.76 0.46
N GLU A 35 11.73 -10.15 0.86
CA GLU A 35 10.83 -10.99 0.07
C GLU A 35 9.43 -10.35 -0.05
N LEU A 36 8.81 -10.47 -1.22
CA LEU A 36 7.43 -10.05 -1.48
C LEU A 36 6.53 -11.28 -1.70
N VAL A 37 5.52 -11.43 -0.86
CA VAL A 37 4.62 -12.58 -0.80
C VAL A 37 3.21 -12.16 -1.22
N SER A 38 2.74 -12.63 -2.38
CA SER A 38 1.40 -12.32 -2.90
C SER A 38 0.30 -13.28 -2.48
N ASN A 39 0.64 -14.32 -1.69
CA ASN A 39 -0.30 -15.29 -1.14
C ASN A 39 0.23 -15.88 0.18
N ILE A 40 -0.47 -15.64 1.29
CA ILE A 40 -0.06 -16.08 2.65
C ILE A 40 -0.10 -17.61 2.79
N ALA A 41 -0.59 -18.36 1.79
CA ALA A 41 -0.65 -19.81 1.81
C ALA A 41 0.73 -20.52 1.79
N GLY A 42 1.84 -19.79 1.60
CA GLY A 42 3.20 -20.33 1.61
C GLY A 42 3.94 -20.07 2.92
N VAL A 43 4.63 -21.10 3.45
CA VAL A 43 5.58 -20.93 4.56
C VAL A 43 6.84 -20.26 4.00
N VAL A 44 7.02 -18.98 4.29
CA VAL A 44 8.31 -18.30 4.04
C VAL A 44 9.23 -18.65 5.20
N SER A 45 10.46 -19.09 4.89
CA SER A 45 11.47 -19.33 5.92
C SER A 45 11.94 -17.98 6.48
N GLU A 46 11.34 -17.53 7.58
CA GLU A 46 11.64 -16.23 8.21
C GLU A 46 13.10 -16.09 8.70
N THR A 47 13.86 -17.20 8.76
CA THR A 47 15.15 -17.28 9.46
C THR A 47 16.31 -16.54 8.78
N GLU A 48 16.16 -16.08 7.54
CA GLU A 48 17.24 -15.42 6.77
C GLU A 48 16.84 -14.06 6.17
N LEU A 49 15.63 -13.57 6.47
CA LEU A 49 15.08 -12.34 5.90
C LEU A 49 15.05 -11.20 6.93
N GLU A 50 15.45 -10.01 6.52
CA GLU A 50 15.31 -8.76 7.27
C GLU A 50 13.88 -8.23 7.16
N TYR A 51 13.28 -8.32 5.97
CA TYR A 51 11.92 -7.84 5.67
C TYR A 51 11.10 -8.90 4.92
N ILE A 52 9.84 -9.07 5.32
CA ILE A 52 8.87 -9.85 4.56
C ILE A 52 7.64 -8.96 4.31
N ILE A 53 7.31 -8.74 3.04
CA ILE A 53 6.17 -7.94 2.62
C ILE A 53 5.05 -8.88 2.20
N TYR A 54 3.93 -8.84 2.90
CA TYR A 54 2.73 -9.62 2.59
C TYR A 54 1.71 -8.74 1.85
N ASP A 55 1.51 -9.01 0.56
CA ASP A 55 0.47 -8.38 -0.26
C ASP A 55 -0.88 -9.07 -0.02
N VAL A 56 -1.54 -8.72 1.08
CA VAL A 56 -2.71 -9.45 1.60
C VAL A 56 -3.92 -9.32 0.67
N ALA A 57 -4.73 -10.37 0.54
CA ALA A 57 -5.98 -10.30 -0.23
C ALA A 57 -6.92 -9.20 0.30
N SER A 58 -7.62 -8.52 -0.60
CA SER A 58 -8.57 -7.46 -0.24
C SER A 58 -9.78 -8.02 0.52
N GLY A 59 -10.26 -7.28 1.52
CA GLY A 59 -11.52 -7.58 2.19
C GLY A 59 -11.45 -7.44 3.72
N PRO A 60 -12.56 -7.75 4.42
CA PRO A 60 -12.66 -7.65 5.87
C PRO A 60 -11.95 -8.80 6.59
N ALA A 61 -11.12 -9.59 5.90
CA ALA A 61 -10.43 -10.72 6.48
C ALA A 61 -9.76 -10.29 7.80
N PRO A 62 -9.94 -11.02 8.90
CA PRO A 62 -9.25 -10.71 10.15
C PRO A 62 -7.77 -10.58 9.87
N VAL A 63 -7.08 -9.70 10.59
CA VAL A 63 -5.64 -9.86 10.75
C VAL A 63 -5.51 -11.18 11.49
N THR A 64 -5.34 -12.29 10.77
CA THR A 64 -4.72 -13.45 11.40
C THR A 64 -3.31 -12.96 11.66
N HIS A 65 -3.11 -12.43 12.86
CA HIS A 65 -1.79 -12.24 13.43
C HIS A 65 -1.18 -13.62 13.29
N THR A 66 -0.34 -13.82 12.27
CA THR A 66 0.57 -14.93 12.35
C THR A 66 1.28 -14.69 13.68
N ASP A 67 1.39 -15.72 14.51
CA ASP A 67 2.21 -15.73 15.75
C ASP A 67 3.71 -15.55 15.41
N SER A 68 3.99 -14.63 14.50
CA SER A 68 5.30 -14.23 14.06
C SER A 68 5.88 -13.48 15.23
N LYS A 69 7.01 -13.99 15.72
CA LYS A 69 7.73 -13.43 16.88
C LYS A 69 8.40 -12.10 16.54
N GLY A 70 7.86 -11.31 15.60
CA GLY A 70 8.43 -10.11 14.99
C GLY A 70 7.59 -8.85 15.25
N SER A 71 8.20 -7.67 15.08
CA SER A 71 7.47 -6.40 15.03
C SER A 71 6.57 -6.39 13.77
N SER A 72 5.25 -6.35 13.97
CA SER A 72 4.28 -6.30 12.86
C SER A 72 4.00 -4.85 12.46
N ILE A 73 4.18 -4.56 11.17
CA ILE A 73 3.87 -3.26 10.57
C ILE A 73 2.71 -3.45 9.61
N PHE A 74 1.67 -2.63 9.77
CA PHE A 74 0.51 -2.62 8.89
C PHE A 74 0.59 -1.42 7.97
N ILE A 75 0.57 -1.65 6.66
CA ILE A 75 0.45 -0.61 5.65
C ILE A 75 -0.94 -0.68 5.05
N PHE A 76 -1.64 0.44 5.02
CA PHE A 76 -3.01 0.50 4.56
C PHE A 76 -3.18 1.48 3.39
N PRO A 77 -3.08 0.97 2.15
CA PRO A 77 -3.29 1.78 0.95
C PRO A 77 -4.75 2.20 0.84
N THR A 78 -4.98 3.50 0.76
CA THR A 78 -6.30 4.13 0.78
C THR A 78 -6.49 5.07 -0.40
N SER A 79 -7.73 5.12 -0.92
CA SER A 79 -8.18 6.19 -1.81
C SER A 79 -8.99 7.19 -1.00
N LEU A 80 -8.80 8.49 -1.24
CA LEU A 80 -9.48 9.55 -0.48
C LEU A 80 -10.95 9.71 -0.92
N ASN A 81 -11.77 8.76 -0.52
CA ASN A 81 -13.21 8.83 -0.58
C ASN A 81 -13.80 8.59 0.82
N THR A 82 -15.04 9.05 1.05
CA THR A 82 -15.70 9.01 2.35
C THR A 82 -15.80 7.60 2.93
N TYR A 83 -15.89 6.57 2.08
CA TYR A 83 -15.93 5.17 2.50
C TYR A 83 -14.59 4.72 3.09
N SER A 84 -13.46 5.04 2.44
CA SER A 84 -12.14 4.67 2.93
C SER A 84 -11.80 5.32 4.28
N VAL A 85 -12.26 6.55 4.53
CA VAL A 85 -12.07 7.25 5.81
C VAL A 85 -12.84 6.56 6.95
N GLY A 86 -14.07 6.11 6.68
CA GLY A 86 -14.85 5.33 7.65
C GLY A 86 -14.17 3.99 7.96
N ALA A 87 -13.72 3.29 6.93
CA ALA A 87 -12.95 2.05 7.03
C ALA A 87 -11.66 2.21 7.87
N LEU A 88 -10.89 3.28 7.65
CA LEU A 88 -9.69 3.60 8.44
C LEU A 88 -10.00 3.86 9.90
N SER A 89 -11.13 4.52 10.20
CA SER A 89 -11.52 4.80 11.59
C SER A 89 -11.80 3.53 12.40
N HIS A 90 -12.32 2.48 11.76
CA HIS A 90 -12.49 1.18 12.39
C HIS A 90 -11.14 0.47 12.58
N LEU A 91 -10.27 0.50 11.57
CA LEU A 91 -8.94 -0.09 11.65
C LEU A 91 -8.11 0.51 12.80
N VAL A 92 -8.11 1.84 12.93
CA VAL A 92 -7.43 2.56 14.01
C VAL A 92 -7.97 2.20 15.39
N ALA A 93 -9.27 1.90 15.51
CA ALA A 93 -9.88 1.49 16.78
C ALA A 93 -9.50 0.06 17.18
N ASP A 94 -9.17 -0.79 16.21
CA ASP A 94 -8.85 -2.21 16.40
C ASP A 94 -7.33 -2.48 16.49
N LEU A 95 -6.49 -1.48 16.28
CA LEU A 95 -5.02 -1.59 16.37
C LEU A 95 -4.58 -1.78 17.82
N ASP A 96 -3.79 -2.84 18.06
CA ASP A 96 -3.13 -3.01 19.35
C ASP A 96 -2.04 -1.93 19.52
N LYS A 97 -1.74 -1.55 20.77
CA LYS A 97 -0.80 -0.47 21.09
C LYS A 97 0.63 -0.73 20.63
N GLU A 98 0.96 -1.98 20.38
CA GLU A 98 2.29 -2.42 19.95
C GLU A 98 2.44 -2.48 18.42
N GLU A 99 1.34 -2.32 17.68
CA GLU A 99 1.33 -2.38 16.22
C GLU A 99 1.52 -1.00 15.60
N ARG A 100 2.33 -0.91 14.54
CA ARG A 100 2.51 0.33 13.76
C ARG A 100 1.62 0.32 12.53
N LEU A 101 0.80 1.35 12.36
CA LEU A 101 -0.02 1.57 11.18
C LEU A 101 0.57 2.69 10.32
N ILE A 102 0.74 2.43 9.03
CA ILE A 102 1.14 3.42 8.04
C ILE A 102 0.04 3.48 6.97
N ILE A 103 -0.62 4.62 6.87
CA ILE A 103 -1.65 4.88 5.87
C ILE A 103 -0.95 5.46 4.64
N VAL A 104 -1.18 4.85 3.48
CA VAL A 104 -0.55 5.25 2.21
C VAL A 104 -1.62 5.68 1.22
N GLN A 105 -1.48 6.86 0.64
CA GLN A 105 -2.33 7.29 -0.46
C GLN A 105 -1.59 7.13 -1.80
N ILE A 106 -2.21 6.46 -2.79
CA ILE A 106 -1.62 6.30 -4.14
C ILE A 106 -2.42 7.04 -5.23
N GLU A 107 -3.72 7.22 -5.06
CA GLU A 107 -4.55 7.90 -6.07
C GLU A 107 -4.58 9.42 -5.85
N ALA A 108 -4.14 10.17 -6.87
CA ALA A 108 -4.33 11.61 -6.96
C ALA A 108 -5.72 11.93 -7.55
N ASN A 109 -6.78 11.79 -6.75
CA ASN A 109 -8.07 12.36 -7.16
C ASN A 109 -8.03 13.88 -6.97
N ASN A 110 -8.10 14.62 -8.08
CA ASN A 110 -8.16 16.09 -8.12
C ASN A 110 -9.56 16.60 -7.72
N ASN A 111 -10.01 16.25 -6.52
CA ASN A 111 -11.26 16.76 -5.97
C ASN A 111 -10.95 17.67 -4.77
N SER A 112 -11.66 18.79 -4.68
CA SER A 112 -11.67 19.69 -3.51
C SER A 112 -11.81 18.97 -2.15
N LEU A 113 -12.50 17.82 -2.14
CA LEU A 113 -12.64 16.92 -0.99
C LEU A 113 -11.30 16.30 -0.50
N ARG A 114 -10.27 16.25 -1.34
CA ARG A 114 -8.96 15.66 -1.01
C ARG A 114 -8.30 16.37 0.18
N HIS A 115 -8.25 17.70 0.13
CA HIS A 115 -7.56 18.49 1.15
C HIS A 115 -8.27 18.39 2.50
N GLU A 116 -9.60 18.52 2.50
CA GLU A 116 -10.41 18.42 3.72
C GLU A 116 -10.35 17.03 4.36
N VAL A 117 -10.34 15.96 3.54
CA VAL A 117 -10.21 14.60 4.03
C VAL A 117 -8.82 14.36 4.62
N LEU A 118 -7.76 14.84 3.97
CA LEU A 118 -6.38 14.72 4.47
C LEU A 118 -6.18 15.49 5.76
N GLU A 119 -6.70 16.71 5.85
CA GLU A 119 -6.61 17.53 7.06
C GLU A 119 -7.31 16.83 8.22
N LYS A 120 -8.56 16.37 8.03
CA LYS A 120 -9.30 15.61 9.05
C LYS A 120 -8.62 14.29 9.44
N MET A 121 -8.01 13.60 8.48
CA MET A 121 -7.25 12.38 8.77
C MET A 121 -6.02 12.69 9.60
N ASN A 122 -5.22 13.68 9.20
CA ASN A 122 -4.02 14.09 9.92
C ASN A 122 -4.34 14.58 11.32
N GLU A 123 -5.39 15.38 11.50
CA GLU A 123 -5.86 15.79 12.84
C GLU A 123 -6.19 14.58 13.72
N LYS A 124 -6.95 13.62 13.18
CA LYS A 124 -7.40 12.44 13.95
C LYS A 124 -6.27 11.50 14.35
N ILE A 125 -5.23 11.38 13.52
CA ILE A 125 -4.07 10.50 13.80
C ILE A 125 -2.90 11.22 14.47
N SER A 126 -2.88 12.56 14.50
CA SER A 126 -1.75 13.36 15.02
C SER A 126 -1.40 13.09 16.48
N HIS A 127 -2.35 12.55 17.25
CA HIS A 127 -2.17 12.19 18.66
C HIS A 127 -1.76 10.73 18.87
N MET A 128 -1.55 9.96 17.80
CA MET A 128 -1.25 8.54 17.84
C MET A 128 0.19 8.29 17.38
N ASP A 129 1.08 8.02 18.34
CA ASP A 129 2.52 7.83 18.08
C ASP A 129 2.83 6.64 17.15
N ASN A 130 1.90 5.68 17.05
CA ASN A 130 2.01 4.47 16.24
C ASN A 130 1.27 4.54 14.89
N VAL A 131 0.66 5.68 14.54
CA VAL A 131 -0.06 5.87 13.27
C VAL A 131 0.61 6.96 12.44
N HIS A 132 0.98 6.62 11.21
CA HIS A 132 1.63 7.54 10.28
C HIS A 132 0.86 7.65 8.96
N PHE A 133 0.97 8.79 8.31
CA PHE A 133 0.41 9.02 6.97
C PHE A 133 1.53 9.35 5.99
N VAL A 134 1.50 8.73 4.80
CA VAL A 134 2.44 8.94 3.70
C VAL A 134 1.65 9.17 2.41
N ASP A 135 1.88 10.31 1.76
CA ASP A 135 1.26 10.64 0.47
C ASP A 135 2.16 10.21 -0.69
N LEU A 136 1.84 9.07 -1.31
CA LEU A 136 2.48 8.57 -2.52
C LEU A 136 1.61 8.85 -3.76
N SER A 137 0.72 9.84 -3.71
CA SER A 137 -0.16 10.10 -4.84
C SER A 137 0.60 10.67 -6.03
N VAL A 138 0.40 10.04 -7.18
CA VAL A 138 0.93 10.50 -8.47
C VAL A 138 -0.22 10.69 -9.45
N GLU A 139 -0.13 11.73 -10.27
CA GLU A 139 -1.09 11.94 -11.35
C GLU A 139 -0.75 10.99 -12.51
N ILE A 140 -1.74 10.20 -12.91
CA ILE A 140 -1.69 9.36 -14.10
C ILE A 140 -2.57 10.06 -15.14
N GLN A 141 -1.95 10.63 -16.17
CA GLN A 141 -2.68 11.08 -17.35
C GLN A 141 -3.07 9.83 -18.15
N ASP A 142 -4.36 9.52 -18.14
CA ASP A 142 -4.98 8.49 -18.98
C ASP A 142 -5.08 9.00 -20.42
N ASP A 143 -3.97 9.00 -21.15
CA ASP A 143 -3.98 9.31 -22.59
C ASP A 143 -4.65 8.19 -23.43
N SER A 144 -4.99 7.05 -22.82
CA SER A 144 -5.43 5.83 -23.52
C SER A 144 -6.88 5.39 -23.26
N ILE A 145 -7.66 6.04 -22.38
CA ILE A 145 -9.05 5.60 -22.08
C ILE A 145 -10.11 6.27 -22.98
N THR A 146 -9.74 7.21 -23.85
CA THR A 146 -10.69 7.88 -24.78
C THR A 146 -10.82 7.27 -26.18
N SER A 147 -10.28 6.08 -26.44
CA SER A 147 -10.58 5.36 -27.70
C SER A 147 -10.74 3.87 -27.44
N ASP A 148 -11.96 3.46 -27.12
CA ASP A 148 -12.63 2.30 -27.74
C ASP A 148 -13.99 2.07 -27.06
N LYS A 149 -14.94 2.96 -27.40
CA LYS A 149 -16.31 2.48 -27.56
C LYS A 149 -16.27 1.59 -28.80
N GLU A 150 -16.58 0.32 -28.61
CA GLU A 150 -16.65 -0.78 -29.60
C GLU A 150 -15.38 -1.62 -29.76
N LYS A 151 -15.22 -2.61 -28.87
CA LYS A 151 -14.91 -3.98 -29.31
C LYS A 151 -15.30 -5.01 -28.25
N THR A 152 -16.31 -5.77 -28.60
CA THR A 152 -16.83 -6.90 -27.84
C THR A 152 -16.00 -8.15 -28.14
N VAL A 153 -15.78 -8.95 -27.08
CA VAL A 153 -15.43 -10.39 -27.04
C VAL A 153 -13.96 -10.78 -27.24
N GLY A 154 -13.38 -11.28 -26.13
CA GLY A 154 -12.48 -12.45 -26.14
C GLY A 154 -10.98 -12.17 -26.06
N ASN A 155 -10.46 -11.81 -24.88
CA ASN A 155 -9.10 -12.15 -24.46
C ASN A 155 -8.81 -11.61 -23.05
N ASP A 156 -8.78 -12.49 -22.06
CA ASP A 156 -8.27 -12.17 -20.71
C ASP A 156 -6.77 -11.80 -20.72
N SER A 157 -6.06 -12.01 -21.84
CA SER A 157 -4.63 -11.73 -22.01
C SER A 157 -4.28 -10.32 -22.51
N ILE A 158 -5.23 -9.59 -23.12
CA ILE A 158 -4.97 -8.22 -23.60
C ILE A 158 -5.12 -7.23 -22.44
N PHE A 159 -6.11 -7.44 -21.58
CA PHE A 159 -6.31 -6.65 -20.35
C PHE A 159 -5.17 -6.80 -19.33
N SER A 160 -4.44 -7.93 -19.33
CA SER A 160 -3.30 -8.14 -18.42
C SER A 160 -2.05 -7.36 -18.83
N LEU A 161 -1.79 -7.24 -20.13
CA LEU A 161 -0.64 -6.50 -20.67
C LEU A 161 -0.75 -4.99 -20.40
N GLU A 162 -1.94 -4.42 -20.62
CA GLU A 162 -2.21 -3.00 -20.31
C GLU A 162 -2.05 -2.71 -18.81
N ARG A 163 -2.44 -3.66 -17.95
CA ARG A 163 -2.31 -3.51 -16.50
C ARG A 163 -0.86 -3.51 -16.04
N GLU A 164 -0.03 -4.43 -16.51
CA GLU A 164 1.39 -4.48 -16.14
C GLU A 164 2.14 -3.23 -16.62
N GLU A 165 1.76 -2.69 -17.78
CA GLU A 165 2.33 -1.44 -18.31
C GLU A 165 1.91 -0.23 -17.47
N ILE A 166 0.63 -0.11 -17.12
CA ILE A 166 0.15 0.94 -16.21
C ILE A 166 0.83 0.84 -14.85
N GLU A 167 0.94 -0.37 -14.27
CA GLU A 167 1.63 -0.59 -13.00
C GLU A 167 3.10 -0.14 -13.09
N SER A 168 3.80 -0.50 -14.17
CA SER A 168 5.19 -0.10 -14.40
C SER A 168 5.35 1.43 -14.52
N ARG A 169 4.43 2.10 -15.22
CA ARG A 169 4.41 3.57 -15.34
C ARG A 169 4.20 4.25 -14.00
N ILE A 170 3.30 3.73 -13.17
CA ILE A 170 3.06 4.26 -11.83
C ILE A 170 4.30 4.09 -10.96
N LEU A 171 4.93 2.91 -10.97
CA LEU A 171 6.15 2.64 -10.20
C LEU A 171 7.30 3.57 -10.59
N ALA A 172 7.51 3.80 -11.90
CA ALA A 172 8.50 4.74 -12.38
C ALA A 172 8.20 6.19 -11.94
N LYS A 173 6.94 6.62 -11.99
CA LYS A 173 6.53 7.94 -11.48
C LYS A 173 6.72 8.08 -9.98
N LEU A 174 6.44 7.03 -9.20
CA LEU A 174 6.68 7.06 -7.75
C LEU A 174 8.16 7.27 -7.44
N ASP A 175 9.04 6.58 -8.16
CA ASP A 175 10.48 6.72 -7.99
C ASP A 175 10.99 8.13 -8.35
N GLN A 176 10.40 8.75 -9.38
CA GLN A 176 10.79 10.09 -9.84
C GLN A 176 10.16 11.23 -9.04
N GLU A 177 8.86 11.16 -8.77
CA GLU A 177 8.05 12.26 -8.23
C GLU A 177 7.86 12.15 -6.70
N ARG A 178 7.99 10.94 -6.12
CA ARG A 178 7.70 10.63 -4.70
C ARG A 178 8.85 9.93 -3.98
N ASN A 179 10.09 10.17 -4.41
CA ASN A 179 11.28 9.55 -3.82
C ASN A 179 11.40 9.83 -2.31
N GLN A 180 11.15 11.08 -1.89
CA GLN A 180 11.29 11.48 -0.49
C GLN A 180 10.24 10.81 0.41
N GLU A 181 8.99 10.70 -0.07
CA GLU A 181 7.91 10.05 0.66
C GLU A 181 8.11 8.51 0.71
N LEU A 182 8.72 7.91 -0.32
CA LEU A 182 9.15 6.51 -0.29
C LEU A 182 10.29 6.28 0.72
N GLU A 183 11.28 7.18 0.79
CA GLU A 183 12.33 7.14 1.82
C GLU A 183 11.75 7.31 3.23
N GLN A 184 10.75 8.18 3.39
CA GLN A 184 10.01 8.33 4.65
C GLN A 184 9.31 7.02 5.03
N LEU A 185 8.62 6.37 4.10
CA LEU A 185 7.96 5.07 4.34
C LEU A 185 8.97 4.01 4.82
N VAL A 186 10.12 3.90 4.17
CA VAL A 186 11.18 2.96 4.55
C VAL A 186 11.78 3.31 5.91
N SER A 187 11.98 4.60 6.21
CA SER A 187 12.45 5.06 7.52
C SER A 187 11.48 4.67 8.64
N LEU A 188 10.17 4.86 8.42
CA LEU A 188 9.13 4.44 9.36
C LEU A 188 9.14 2.92 9.59
N ILE A 189 9.42 2.12 8.56
CA ILE A 189 9.55 0.67 8.69
C ILE A 189 10.80 0.31 9.51
N LYS A 190 11.93 0.98 9.26
CA LYS A 190 13.20 0.74 9.97
C LYS A 190 13.17 1.11 11.45
N GLN A 191 12.35 2.07 11.83
CA GLN A 191 12.18 2.53 13.22
C GLN A 191 11.20 1.67 14.04
N ALA A 192 10.49 0.72 13.43
CA ALA A 192 9.56 -0.18 14.13
C ALA A 192 10.32 -1.36 14.76
#